data_AF-A0A936ATW8-F1
#
_entry.id   AF-A0A936ATW8-F1
#
_cell.length_a   1.000
_cell.length_b   1.000
_cell.length_c   1.000
_cell.angle_alpha   90.00
_cell.angle_beta   90.00
_cell.angle_gamma   90.00
#
_symmetry.space_group_name_H-M   'P 1'
#
loop_
_entity.id
_entity.type
_entity.pdbx_description
1 polymer ?
#
loop_
_entity_poly.entity_id
_entity_poly.type
_entity_poly.pdbx_seq_one_letter_code
_entity_poly.pdbx_strand_id
1 'polypeptide(L)'
;MTRKNNIKNKITDWGPVNKSQIHLSGADIESILIRSRRVARIAGHDEVTNDDLAFVASEFTPARDDQAVEYQELVAAREATTRAMVPARFRLMTSSEIARRLEVLRPFIR
;
A
#
# COMPACT_ATOMS: atom_id res chain seq x y z
N MET A 1 7.86 2.31 -10.37
CA MET A 1 6.59 3.05 -10.59
C MET A 1 6.77 4.32 -11.43
N THR A 2 7.79 5.15 -11.19
CA THR A 2 8.05 6.36 -12.00
C THR A 2 8.25 6.06 -13.50
N ARG A 3 9.10 5.09 -13.83
CA ARG A 3 9.30 4.62 -15.22
C ARG A 3 8.02 4.06 -15.84
N LYS A 4 7.30 3.20 -15.11
CA LYS A 4 6.01 2.62 -15.55
C LYS A 4 5.01 3.70 -15.97
N ASN A 5 4.98 4.82 -15.25
CA ASN A 5 4.02 5.91 -15.47
C ASN A 5 4.60 7.12 -16.22
N ASN A 6 5.81 7.00 -16.78
CA ASN A 6 6.53 8.09 -17.45
C ASN A 6 6.58 9.39 -16.62
N ILE A 7 6.86 9.27 -15.32
CA ILE A 7 6.97 10.42 -14.41
C ILE A 7 8.40 10.94 -14.41
N LYS A 8 8.61 12.09 -15.08
CA LYS A 8 9.86 12.85 -14.97
C LYS A 8 10.02 13.38 -13.55
N ASN A 9 11.20 13.20 -12.96
CA ASN A 9 11.43 13.54 -11.57
C ASN A 9 12.91 13.83 -11.31
N LYS A 10 13.15 14.70 -10.33
CA LYS A 10 14.45 14.99 -9.73
C LYS A 10 14.49 14.54 -8.27
N ILE A 11 13.72 13.50 -7.93
CA ILE A 11 13.61 13.01 -6.56
C ILE A 11 14.94 12.34 -6.18
N THR A 12 15.58 12.88 -5.16
CA THR A 12 16.80 12.30 -4.56
C THR A 12 16.51 11.73 -3.18
N ASP A 13 15.50 12.26 -2.47
CA ASP A 13 15.07 11.77 -1.17
C ASP A 13 13.75 11.00 -1.26
N TRP A 14 13.84 9.69 -1.01
CA TRP A 14 12.69 8.78 -0.97
C TRP A 14 12.20 8.52 0.47
N GLY A 15 12.80 9.17 1.46
CA GLY A 15 12.44 9.09 2.87
C GLY A 15 10.94 9.20 3.17
N PRO A 16 10.21 10.17 2.58
CA PRO A 16 8.77 10.33 2.82
C PRO A 16 7.92 9.09 2.51
N VAL A 17 8.38 8.24 1.58
CA VAL A 17 7.68 6.99 1.22
C VAL A 17 8.28 5.80 1.95
N ASN A 18 9.61 5.69 2.00
CA ASN A 18 10.31 4.52 2.55
C ASN A 18 10.28 4.46 4.08
N LYS A 19 10.19 5.62 4.74
CA LYS A 19 10.14 5.73 6.21
C LYS A 19 8.74 6.14 6.70
N SER A 20 7.72 5.91 5.87
CA SER A 20 6.34 6.19 6.25
C SER A 20 5.97 5.38 7.50
N GLN A 21 5.27 6.03 8.44
CA GLN A 21 4.76 5.39 9.66
C GLN A 21 3.57 4.48 9.36
N ILE A 22 2.92 4.68 8.21
CA ILE A 22 1.83 3.83 7.72
C ILE A 22 2.37 2.81 6.71
N HIS A 23 1.86 1.59 6.77
CA HIS A 23 2.25 0.56 5.80
C HIS A 23 1.71 0.94 4.41
N LEU A 24 2.58 1.23 3.44
CA LEU A 24 2.19 1.55 2.06
C LEU A 24 2.30 0.32 1.16
N SER A 25 1.24 0.01 0.42
CA SER A 25 1.30 -0.99 -0.65
C SER A 25 1.97 -0.43 -1.91
N GLY A 26 2.29 -1.29 -2.87
CA GLY A 26 2.79 -0.83 -4.17
C GLY A 26 1.83 0.10 -4.91
N ALA A 27 0.51 -0.12 -4.76
CA ALA A 27 -0.53 0.72 -5.34
C ALA A 27 -0.64 2.09 -4.65
N ASP A 28 -0.40 2.13 -3.33
CA ASP A 28 -0.34 3.39 -2.58
C ASP A 28 0.84 4.23 -3.03
N ILE A 29 2.03 3.63 -3.12
CA ILE A 29 3.25 4.32 -3.60
C ILE A 29 3.05 4.84 -5.03
N GLU A 30 2.43 4.05 -5.90
CA GLU A 30 2.09 4.47 -7.25
C GLU A 30 1.12 5.67 -7.25
N SER A 31 0.09 5.62 -6.41
CA SER A 31 -0.89 6.70 -6.25
C SER A 31 -0.24 7.99 -5.73
N ILE A 32 0.65 7.90 -4.75
CA ILE A 32 1.46 9.01 -4.25
C ILE A 32 2.23 9.65 -5.41
N LEU A 33 2.97 8.86 -6.20
CA LEU A 33 3.78 9.39 -7.30
C LEU A 33 2.95 10.06 -8.39
N ILE A 34 1.81 9.48 -8.75
CA ILE A 34 0.88 10.07 -9.73
C ILE A 34 0.34 11.41 -9.21
N ARG A 35 0.02 11.50 -7.91
CA ARG A 35 -0.44 12.74 -7.27
C ARG A 35 0.69 13.78 -7.19
N SER A 36 1.92 13.40 -6.87
CA SER A 36 3.07 14.32 -6.88
C SER A 36 3.32 14.92 -8.25
N ARG A 37 3.15 14.16 -9.34
CA ARG A 37 3.15 14.72 -10.70
C ARG A 37 2.07 15.76 -10.92
N ARG A 38 0.87 15.56 -10.37
CA ARG A 38 -0.22 16.55 -10.46
C ARG A 38 0.13 17.82 -9.70
N VAL A 39 0.70 17.70 -8.49
CA VAL A 39 1.15 18.83 -7.67
C VAL A 39 2.24 19.63 -8.41
N ALA A 40 3.28 18.96 -8.91
CA ALA A 40 4.34 19.58 -9.69
C ALA A 40 3.79 20.37 -10.89
N ARG A 41 2.87 19.78 -11.66
CA ARG A 41 2.23 20.46 -12.80
C ARG A 41 1.42 21.69 -12.42
N ILE A 42 0.71 21.65 -11.28
CA ILE A 42 -0.04 22.79 -10.76
C ILE A 42 0.91 23.92 -10.35
N ALA A 43 2.08 23.57 -9.80
CA ALA A 43 3.15 24.51 -9.47
C ALA A 43 3.96 25.01 -10.70
N GLY A 44 3.64 24.53 -11.92
CA GLY A 44 4.36 24.90 -13.14
C GLY A 44 5.69 24.17 -13.35
N HIS A 45 5.95 23.10 -12.61
CA HIS A 45 7.15 22.27 -12.77
C HIS A 45 6.92 21.15 -13.80
N ASP A 46 7.92 20.94 -14.67
CA ASP A 46 7.94 19.83 -15.63
C ASP A 46 8.35 18.48 -15.01
N GLU A 47 8.97 18.52 -13.83
CA GLU A 47 9.52 17.36 -13.14
C GLU A 47 9.12 17.38 -11.66
N VAL A 48 8.82 16.21 -11.11
CA VAL A 48 8.51 16.08 -9.68
C VAL A 48 9.76 16.31 -8.83
N THR A 49 9.64 17.19 -7.85
CA THR A 49 10.71 17.53 -6.88
C THR A 49 10.57 16.75 -5.57
N ASN A 50 11.55 16.88 -4.68
CA ASN A 50 11.47 16.31 -3.32
C ASN A 50 10.30 16.92 -2.53
N ASP A 51 10.03 18.22 -2.69
CA ASP A 51 8.96 18.92 -1.97
C ASP A 51 7.58 18.43 -2.42
N ASP A 52 7.38 18.20 -3.72
CA ASP A 52 6.14 17.62 -4.25
C ASP A 52 5.87 16.22 -3.71
N LEU A 53 6.93 15.42 -3.54
CA LEU A 53 6.83 14.07 -2.96
C LEU A 53 6.52 14.14 -1.46
N ALA A 54 7.26 14.96 -0.72
CA ALA A 54 7.09 15.11 0.71
C ALA A 54 5.69 15.62 1.07
N PHE A 55 5.21 16.63 0.36
CA PHE A 55 3.87 17.17 0.53
C PHE A 55 2.81 16.09 0.32
N VAL A 56 2.83 15.40 -0.82
CA VAL A 56 1.82 14.38 -1.13
C VAL A 56 1.90 13.19 -0.18
N ALA A 57 3.10 12.75 0.19
CA ALA A 57 3.27 11.65 1.13
C ALA A 57 2.73 11.99 2.52
N SER A 58 2.89 13.24 2.97
CA SER A 58 2.36 13.69 4.27
C SER A 58 0.84 13.73 4.34
N GLU A 59 0.18 14.05 3.22
CA GLU A 59 -1.28 14.12 3.10
C GLU A 59 -1.90 12.78 2.66
N PHE A 60 -1.08 11.75 2.40
CA PHE A 60 -1.57 10.50 1.84
C PHE A 60 -2.24 9.63 2.90
N THR A 61 -3.56 9.51 2.79
CA THR A 61 -4.32 8.48 3.51
C THR A 61 -4.65 7.34 2.53
N PRO A 62 -4.19 6.09 2.80
CA PRO A 62 -4.57 4.93 2.01
C PRO A 62 -6.08 4.74 2.04
N ALA A 63 -6.71 4.72 0.88
CA ALA A 63 -8.13 4.38 0.75
C ALA A 63 -8.25 2.85 0.60
N ARG A 64 -7.95 2.12 1.68
CA ARG A 64 -8.08 0.66 1.71
C ARG A 64 -9.18 0.26 2.69
N ASP A 65 -9.92 -0.77 2.31
CA ASP A 65 -10.80 -1.47 3.24
C ASP A 65 -9.95 -2.48 3.99
N ASP A 66 -9.56 -2.14 5.22
CA ASP A 66 -8.70 -3.00 6.05
C ASP A 66 -9.34 -4.37 6.31
N GLN A 67 -10.67 -4.45 6.36
CA GLN A 67 -11.39 -5.73 6.54
C GLN A 67 -11.27 -6.58 5.27
N ALA A 68 -11.38 -5.97 4.09
CA ALA A 68 -11.16 -6.64 2.81
C ALA A 68 -9.72 -7.11 2.63
N VAL A 69 -8.74 -6.28 3.00
CA VAL A 69 -7.33 -6.66 2.97
C VAL A 69 -7.07 -7.84 3.90
N GLU A 70 -7.54 -7.77 5.15
CA GLU A 70 -7.37 -8.87 6.11
C GLU A 70 -8.02 -10.16 5.60
N TYR A 71 -9.23 -10.07 5.04
CA TYR A 71 -9.93 -11.22 4.46
C TYR A 71 -9.11 -11.86 3.33
N GLN A 72 -8.62 -11.06 2.38
CA GLN A 72 -7.80 -11.56 1.27
C GLN A 72 -6.51 -12.24 1.76
N GLU A 73 -5.84 -11.65 2.74
CA GLU A 73 -4.61 -12.20 3.28
C GLU A 73 -4.86 -13.50 4.08
N LEU A 74 -5.99 -13.63 4.77
CA LEU A 74 -6.41 -14.87 5.45
C LEU A 74 -6.80 -15.97 4.44
N VAL A 75 -7.48 -15.62 3.34
CA VAL A 75 -7.72 -16.56 2.24
C VAL A 75 -6.39 -17.05 1.68
N ALA A 76 -5.45 -16.15 1.38
CA ALA A 76 -4.13 -16.52 0.89
C ALA A 76 -3.35 -17.40 1.88
N ALA A 77 -3.41 -17.07 3.19
CA ALA A 77 -2.78 -17.86 4.24
C ALA A 77 -3.37 -19.28 4.35
N ARG A 78 -4.69 -19.42 4.14
CA ARG A 78 -5.39 -20.72 4.15
C ARG A 78 -4.97 -21.62 2.98
N GLU A 79 -4.73 -21.05 1.81
CA GLU A 79 -4.31 -21.79 0.60
C GLU A 79 -2.78 -22.01 0.52
N ALA A 80 -2.01 -21.38 1.41
CA ALA A 80 -0.56 -21.52 1.42
C ALA A 80 -0.14 -22.94 1.82
N THR A 81 0.67 -23.58 0.96
CA THR A 81 1.20 -24.93 1.21
C THR A 81 2.48 -24.94 2.05
N THR A 82 3.01 -23.76 2.41
CA THR A 82 4.25 -23.63 3.20
C THR A 82 4.14 -22.50 4.21
N ARG A 83 4.54 -22.75 5.47
CA ARG A 83 4.49 -21.77 6.57
C ARG A 83 5.32 -20.50 6.31
N ALA A 84 6.39 -20.60 5.54
CA ALA A 84 7.20 -19.45 5.13
C ALA A 84 6.42 -18.43 4.27
N MET A 85 5.39 -18.87 3.55
CA MET A 85 4.53 -18.00 2.73
C MET A 85 3.42 -17.32 3.54
N VAL A 86 3.20 -17.74 4.78
CA VAL A 86 2.17 -17.16 5.65
C VAL A 86 2.69 -15.87 6.30
N PRO A 87 1.94 -14.75 6.22
CA PRO A 87 2.29 -13.51 6.92
C PRO A 87 2.52 -13.72 8.41
N ALA A 88 3.51 -13.03 8.99
CA ALA A 88 3.95 -13.25 10.37
C ALA A 88 2.80 -13.20 11.39
N ARG A 89 1.86 -12.26 11.24
CA ARG A 89 0.69 -12.10 12.12
C ARG A 89 -0.29 -13.27 12.10
N PHE A 90 -0.24 -14.13 11.07
CA PHE A 90 -1.12 -15.30 10.94
C PHE A 90 -0.39 -16.63 11.16
N ARG A 91 0.94 -16.64 11.30
CA ARG A 91 1.73 -17.89 11.41
C ARG A 91 1.40 -18.74 12.63
N LEU A 92 0.92 -18.10 13.70
CA LEU A 92 0.54 -18.77 14.95
C LEU A 92 -0.94 -19.16 14.99
N MET A 93 -1.73 -18.73 14.01
CA MET A 93 -3.13 -19.11 13.93
C MET A 93 -3.27 -20.56 13.45
N THR A 94 -4.16 -21.28 14.10
CA THR A 94 -4.64 -22.60 13.68
C THR A 94 -5.59 -22.48 12.49
N SER A 95 -5.77 -23.56 11.74
CA SER A 95 -6.68 -23.58 10.59
C SER A 95 -8.13 -23.23 10.98
N SER A 96 -8.57 -23.62 12.17
CA SER A 96 -9.91 -23.31 12.70
C SER A 96 -10.06 -21.83 13.07
N GLU A 97 -9.02 -21.20 13.62
CA GLU A 97 -9.02 -19.76 13.90
C GLU A 97 -9.07 -18.93 12.61
N ILE A 98 -8.31 -19.32 11.58
CA ILE A 98 -8.37 -18.69 10.26
C ILE A 98 -9.78 -18.82 9.67
N ALA A 99 -10.36 -20.02 9.68
CA ALA A 99 -11.71 -20.25 9.16
C ALA A 99 -12.76 -19.39 9.89
N ARG A 100 -12.70 -19.34 11.23
CA ARG A 100 -13.61 -18.52 12.03
C ARG A 100 -13.48 -17.04 11.72
N ARG A 101 -12.26 -16.53 11.56
CA ARG A 101 -12.03 -15.11 11.22
C ARG A 101 -12.57 -14.76 9.84
N LEU A 102 -12.41 -15.65 8.85
CA LEU A 102 -12.99 -15.48 7.51
C LEU A 102 -14.52 -15.39 7.54
N GLU A 103 -15.20 -16.22 8.32
CA GLU A 103 -16.67 -16.15 8.46
C GLU A 103 -17.14 -14.82 9.09
N VAL A 104 -16.39 -14.30 10.07
CA VAL A 104 -16.68 -12.99 10.68
C VAL A 104 -16.51 -11.85 9.68
N LEU A 105 -15.50 -11.91 8.81
CA LEU A 105 -15.20 -10.86 7.85
C LEU A 105 -16.10 -10.91 6.61
N ARG A 106 -16.58 -12.09 6.21
CA ARG A 106 -17.34 -12.31 4.95
C ARG A 106 -18.51 -11.31 4.73
N PRO A 107 -19.34 -10.95 5.72
CA PRO A 107 -20.45 -10.01 5.52
C PRO A 107 -20.01 -8.58 5.16
N PHE A 108 -18.77 -8.22 5.48
CA PHE A 108 -18.21 -6.89 5.22
C PHE A 108 -17.55 -6.80 3.84
N ILE A 109 -17.31 -7.94 3.18
CA ILE A 109 -16.67 -7.97 1.86
C ILE A 109 -17.75 -7.89 0.78
N ARG A 110 -17.64 -6.90 -0.10
CA ARG A 110 -18.55 -6.68 -1.24
C ARG A 110 -18.02 -7.29 -2.52
#